data_AF-A0A0P9DDJ9-F1
#
_entry.id   AF-A0A0P9DDJ9-F1
#
_cell.length_a   1.000
_cell.length_b   1.000
_cell.length_c   1.000
_cell.angle_alpha   90.00
_cell.angle_beta   90.00
_cell.angle_gamma   90.00
#
_symmetry.space_group_name_H-M   'P 1'
#
loop_
_entity.id
_entity.type
_entity.pdbx_description
1 polymer ?
#
loop_
_entity_poly.entity_id
_entity_poly.type
_entity_poly.pdbx_seq_one_letter_code
_entity_poly.pdbx_strand_id
1 'polypeptide(L)'
;MKVLFIGGTGLISIACTRLAAERGIDVAVLNRGNQPNLPPGVRSLVADMRDEAAVARALGSEHFDAVVDWIAFTPEQVERDIALFRGRTGQYIFISSASAYQKPVSHYLITESTPLANPFWEYSRNKIACEERLLRANREEGFPITIVRPSFTYGDTQIPLAVN
;
A
#
# COMPACT_ATOMS: atom_id res chain seq x y z
N MET A 1 6.41 -7.44 -16.69
CA MET A 1 5.64 -6.58 -15.76
C MET A 1 6.63 -5.97 -14.77
N LYS A 2 6.52 -4.66 -14.53
CA LYS A 2 7.38 -3.86 -13.69
C LYS A 2 6.59 -3.26 -12.54
N VAL A 3 7.01 -3.52 -11.31
CA VAL A 3 6.23 -3.20 -10.11
C VAL A 3 7.09 -2.45 -9.09
N LEU A 4 6.52 -1.40 -8.49
CA LEU A 4 7.11 -0.69 -7.37
C LEU A 4 6.42 -1.06 -6.07
N PHE A 5 7.17 -1.46 -5.06
CA PHE A 5 6.66 -1.67 -3.69
C PHE A 5 7.19 -0.59 -2.74
N ILE A 6 6.29 0.20 -2.17
CA ILE A 6 6.63 1.26 -1.20
C ILE A 6 6.57 0.67 0.21
N GLY A 7 7.72 0.55 0.88
CA GLY A 7 7.81 -0.14 2.18
C GLY A 7 7.84 -1.69 2.09
N GLY A 8 8.27 -2.23 0.95
CA GLY A 8 8.31 -3.67 0.58
C GLY A 8 9.11 -4.65 1.47
N THR A 9 9.42 -4.27 2.71
CA THR A 9 10.25 -5.02 3.68
C THR A 9 9.57 -5.26 5.03
N GLY A 10 8.29 -4.90 5.17
CA GLY A 10 7.46 -5.19 6.34
C GLY A 10 6.88 -6.61 6.32
N LEU A 11 6.09 -6.95 7.35
CA LEU A 11 5.58 -8.31 7.60
C LEU A 11 4.92 -8.96 6.36
N ILE A 12 3.90 -8.30 5.81
CA ILE A 12 3.18 -8.81 4.63
C ILE A 12 3.93 -8.53 3.34
N SER A 13 4.63 -7.40 3.28
CA SER A 13 5.21 -6.92 2.03
C SER A 13 6.46 -7.69 1.62
N ILE A 14 7.25 -8.21 2.56
CA ILE A 14 8.42 -9.04 2.24
C ILE A 14 8.04 -10.37 1.57
N ALA A 15 6.92 -10.99 1.97
CA ALA A 15 6.41 -12.20 1.34
C ALA A 15 5.98 -11.92 -0.11
N CYS A 16 5.31 -10.79 -0.34
CA CYS A 16 4.95 -10.35 -1.69
C CYS A 16 6.19 -10.01 -2.53
N THR A 17 7.21 -9.36 -1.95
CA THR A 17 8.49 -9.05 -2.62
C THR A 17 9.19 -10.32 -3.09
N ARG A 18 9.31 -11.34 -2.22
CA ARG A 18 9.91 -12.63 -2.55
C ARG A 18 9.14 -13.34 -3.67
N LEU A 19 7.84 -13.51 -3.50
CA LEU A 19 7.01 -14.21 -4.48
C LEU A 19 7.02 -13.52 -5.86
N ALA A 20 7.02 -12.18 -5.88
CA ALA A 20 7.09 -11.44 -7.13
C ALA A 20 8.43 -11.64 -7.84
N ALA A 21 9.54 -11.59 -7.10
CA ALA A 21 10.88 -11.86 -7.63
C ALA A 21 11.02 -13.30 -8.15
N GLU A 22 10.53 -14.30 -7.40
CA GLU A 22 10.51 -15.71 -7.80
C GLU A 22 9.71 -15.95 -9.08
N ARG A 23 8.68 -15.14 -9.33
CA ARG A 23 7.88 -15.16 -10.56
C ARG A 23 8.51 -14.39 -11.72
N GLY A 24 9.71 -13.84 -11.55
CA GLY A 24 10.42 -13.08 -12.58
C GLY A 24 9.81 -11.70 -12.88
N ILE A 25 9.06 -11.12 -11.94
CA ILE A 25 8.57 -9.74 -12.06
C ILE A 25 9.74 -8.78 -11.80
N ASP A 26 9.87 -7.71 -12.59
CA ASP A 26 10.84 -6.64 -12.30
C ASP A 26 10.31 -5.82 -11.13
N VAL A 27 10.80 -6.14 -9.93
CA VAL A 27 10.38 -5.50 -8.68
C VAL A 27 11.43 -4.48 -8.26
N ALA A 28 10.99 -3.24 -8.05
CA ALA A 28 11.71 -2.24 -7.28
C ALA A 28 11.04 -2.07 -5.91
N VAL A 29 11.85 -1.96 -4.86
CA VAL A 29 11.39 -1.63 -3.51
C VAL A 29 11.88 -0.24 -3.15
N LEU A 30 10.95 0.68 -2.86
CA LEU A 30 11.28 2.00 -2.33
C LEU A 30 11.19 1.99 -0.80
N ASN A 31 12.29 2.30 -0.13
CA ASN A 31 12.36 2.44 1.33
C ASN A 31 13.53 3.35 1.77
N ARG A 32 13.70 3.53 3.09
CA ARG A 32 14.74 4.41 3.67
C ARG A 32 16.17 3.84 3.70
N GLY A 33 16.41 2.65 3.12
CA GLY A 33 17.75 2.04 3.08
C GLY A 33 18.20 1.31 4.35
N ASN A 34 17.33 1.20 5.36
CA ASN A 34 17.68 0.58 6.65
C ASN A 34 17.53 -0.95 6.68
N GLN A 35 17.19 -1.59 5.56
CA GLN A 35 16.89 -3.03 5.50
C GLN A 35 17.88 -3.75 4.59
N PRO A 36 18.78 -4.58 5.13
CA PRO A 36 19.97 -5.02 4.40
C PRO A 36 19.73 -6.13 3.36
N ASN A 37 18.59 -6.84 3.38
CA ASN A 37 18.44 -8.06 2.59
C ASN A 37 17.14 -8.07 1.76
N LEU A 38 17.18 -7.41 0.60
CA LEU A 38 16.18 -7.64 -0.43
C LEU A 38 16.43 -9.00 -1.11
N PRO A 39 15.37 -9.70 -1.57
CA PRO A 39 15.54 -10.92 -2.35
C PRO A 39 16.42 -10.70 -3.60
N PRO A 40 17.17 -11.70 -4.05
CA PRO A 40 17.94 -11.60 -5.29
C PRO A 40 17.06 -11.16 -6.47
N GLY A 41 17.59 -10.26 -7.30
CA GLY A 41 16.87 -9.72 -8.46
C GLY A 41 15.92 -8.55 -8.17
N VAL A 42 15.72 -8.18 -6.90
CA VAL A 42 14.92 -7.00 -6.52
C VAL A 42 15.79 -5.75 -6.51
N ARG A 43 15.35 -4.69 -7.20
CA ARG A 43 16.02 -3.39 -7.19
C ARG A 43 15.67 -2.60 -5.93
N SER A 44 16.66 -1.90 -5.38
CA SER A 44 16.46 -1.01 -4.23
C SER A 44 16.42 0.44 -4.70
N LEU A 45 15.35 1.17 -4.36
CA LEU A 45 15.24 2.61 -4.51
C LEU A 45 15.25 3.23 -3.12
N VAL A 46 16.22 4.09 -2.83
CA VAL A 46 16.41 4.65 -1.48
C VAL A 46 15.86 6.07 -1.42
N ALA A 47 14.72 6.25 -0.75
CA ALA A 47 14.12 7.54 -0.46
C ALA A 47 13.17 7.44 0.75
N ASP A 48 12.97 8.56 1.45
CA ASP A 48 11.88 8.70 2.41
C ASP A 48 10.64 9.22 1.69
N MET A 49 9.51 8.52 1.80
CA MET A 49 8.25 8.98 1.20
C MET A 49 7.80 10.36 1.72
N ARG A 50 8.32 10.83 2.85
CA ARG A 50 8.06 12.20 3.33
C ARG A 50 8.81 13.28 2.55
N ASP A 51 9.85 12.91 1.80
CA ASP A 51 10.60 13.80 0.91
C ASP A 51 10.21 13.52 -0.54
N GLU A 52 9.19 14.23 -1.01
CA GLU A 52 8.66 14.09 -2.37
C GLU A 52 9.73 14.32 -3.45
N ALA A 53 10.65 15.27 -3.22
CA ALA A 53 11.70 15.57 -4.18
C ALA A 53 12.74 14.44 -4.25
N ALA A 54 13.09 13.84 -3.11
CA ALA A 54 13.95 12.65 -3.08
C ALA A 54 13.30 11.46 -3.76
N VAL A 55 12.01 11.23 -3.54
CA VAL A 55 11.25 10.17 -4.20
C VAL A 55 11.22 10.39 -5.70
N ALA A 56 10.87 11.59 -6.17
CA ALA A 56 10.85 11.93 -7.59
C ALA A 56 12.22 11.71 -8.26
N ARG A 57 13.33 12.07 -7.58
CA ARG A 57 14.68 11.78 -8.07
C ARG A 57 14.98 10.29 -8.13
N ALA A 58 14.60 9.53 -7.10
CA ALA A 58 14.82 8.09 -7.05
C ALA A 58 14.01 7.33 -8.12
N LEU A 59 12.80 7.81 -8.43
CA LEU A 59 11.96 7.25 -9.50
C LEU A 59 12.43 7.66 -10.91
N GLY A 60 13.11 8.80 -11.05
CA GLY A 60 13.60 9.29 -12.34
C GLY A 60 12.48 9.48 -13.36
N SER A 61 12.62 8.86 -14.54
CA SER A 61 11.59 8.79 -15.59
C SER A 61 10.89 7.42 -15.66
N GLU A 62 11.11 6.55 -14.67
CA GLU A 62 10.53 5.22 -14.66
C GLU A 62 9.00 5.26 -14.57
N HIS A 63 8.37 4.39 -15.35
CA HIS A 63 6.94 4.07 -15.25
C HIS A 63 6.81 2.64 -14.72
N PHE A 64 5.71 2.36 -14.03
CA PHE A 64 5.43 1.07 -13.42
C PHE A 64 4.06 0.54 -13.86
N ASP A 65 3.98 -0.74 -14.20
CA ASP A 65 2.70 -1.39 -14.49
C ASP A 65 1.81 -1.38 -13.24
N ALA A 66 2.42 -1.54 -12.05
CA ALA A 66 1.75 -1.37 -10.78
C ALA A 66 2.65 -0.74 -9.71
N VAL A 67 2.05 0.05 -8.82
CA VAL A 67 2.63 0.53 -7.57
C VAL A 67 1.82 -0.07 -6.43
N VAL A 68 2.47 -0.66 -5.44
CA VAL A 68 1.80 -1.18 -4.23
C VAL A 68 2.31 -0.42 -3.02
N ASP A 69 1.38 0.25 -2.34
CA ASP A 69 1.69 1.05 -1.17
C ASP A 69 1.30 0.34 0.12
N TRP A 70 2.32 -0.06 0.86
CA TRP A 70 2.19 -0.77 2.13
C TRP A 70 2.20 0.18 3.33
N ILE A 71 2.55 1.45 3.14
CA ILE A 71 2.87 2.40 4.22
C ILE A 71 2.14 3.75 4.10
N ALA A 72 1.11 3.85 3.27
CA ALA A 72 0.16 4.95 3.28
C ALA A 72 -0.90 4.75 4.39
N PHE A 73 -0.97 5.68 5.33
CA PHE A 73 -1.81 5.63 6.53
C PHE A 73 -2.74 6.84 6.69
N THR A 74 -2.50 7.94 5.97
CA THR A 74 -3.31 9.17 6.07
C THR A 74 -3.65 9.75 4.70
N PRO A 75 -4.72 10.56 4.58
CA PRO A 75 -5.10 11.20 3.32
C PRO A 75 -4.01 12.08 2.72
N GLU A 76 -3.19 12.73 3.54
CA GLU A 76 -2.08 13.58 3.08
C GLU A 76 -0.99 12.74 2.40
N GLN A 77 -0.75 11.53 2.89
CA GLN A 77 0.18 10.60 2.26
C GLN A 77 -0.37 10.15 0.90
N VAL A 78 -1.65 9.80 0.85
CA VAL A 78 -2.35 9.45 -0.40
C VAL A 78 -2.31 10.60 -1.41
N GLU A 79 -2.50 11.85 -0.98
CA GLU A 79 -2.42 13.03 -1.86
C GLU A 79 -1.05 13.13 -2.53
N ARG A 80 0.02 13.02 -1.73
CA ARG A 80 1.39 12.98 -2.24
C ARG A 80 1.59 11.82 -3.20
N ASP A 81 1.07 10.64 -2.89
CA ASP A 81 1.26 9.45 -3.72
C ASP A 81 0.52 9.59 -5.06
N ILE A 82 -0.68 10.18 -5.07
CA ILE A 82 -1.40 10.55 -6.30
C ILE A 82 -0.55 11.52 -7.13
N ALA A 83 0.02 12.56 -6.52
CA ALA A 83 0.85 13.54 -7.22
C ALA A 83 2.10 12.89 -7.85
N LEU A 84 2.77 12.01 -7.11
CA LEU A 84 3.97 11.30 -7.56
C LEU A 84 3.69 10.31 -8.71
N PHE A 85 2.57 9.59 -8.65
CA PHE A 85 2.29 8.47 -9.56
C PHE A 85 1.29 8.78 -10.67
N ARG A 86 0.68 9.98 -10.69
CA ARG A 86 -0.19 10.41 -11.79
C ARG A 86 0.57 10.35 -13.12
N GLY A 87 0.02 9.58 -14.07
CA GLY A 87 0.64 9.36 -15.38
C GLY A 87 1.89 8.48 -15.36
N ARG A 88 2.31 7.95 -14.21
CA ARG A 88 3.50 7.09 -14.05
C ARG A 88 3.18 5.65 -13.68
N THR A 89 1.93 5.33 -13.35
CA THR A 89 1.52 3.96 -13.06
C THR A 89 0.27 3.53 -13.81
N GLY A 90 0.24 2.26 -14.22
CA GLY A 90 -0.95 1.61 -14.75
C GLY A 90 -1.95 1.21 -13.68
N GLN A 91 -1.50 0.98 -12.43
CA GLN A 91 -2.37 0.61 -11.30
C GLN A 91 -1.70 0.96 -9.97
N TYR A 92 -2.39 1.72 -9.11
CA TYR A 92 -1.99 2.01 -7.75
C TYR A 92 -2.79 1.15 -6.77
N ILE A 93 -2.11 0.23 -6.08
CA ILE A 93 -2.71 -0.69 -5.11
C ILE A 93 -2.47 -0.15 -3.71
N PHE A 94 -3.56 0.26 -3.06
CA PHE A 94 -3.56 0.72 -1.68
C PHE A 94 -3.87 -0.43 -0.73
N ILE A 95 -2.98 -0.66 0.23
CA ILE A 95 -3.20 -1.64 1.29
C ILE A 95 -3.93 -0.98 2.44
N SER A 96 -5.25 -1.14 2.46
CA SER A 96 -6.14 -0.72 3.53
C SER A 96 -6.20 -1.78 4.65
N SER A 97 -7.33 -1.93 5.33
CA SER A 97 -7.53 -2.88 6.43
C SER A 97 -8.99 -3.28 6.55
N ALA A 98 -9.26 -4.54 6.88
CA ALA A 98 -10.60 -5.02 7.24
C ALA A 98 -11.14 -4.33 8.51
N SER A 99 -10.28 -3.66 9.30
CA SER A 99 -10.74 -2.82 10.41
C SER A 99 -11.58 -1.62 9.96
N ALA A 100 -11.53 -1.22 8.68
CA ALA A 100 -12.33 -0.13 8.14
C ALA A 100 -13.84 -0.42 8.11
N TYR A 101 -14.23 -1.70 8.07
CA TYR A 101 -15.64 -2.10 8.03
C TYR A 101 -16.41 -1.67 9.28
N GLN A 102 -17.72 -1.50 9.10
CA GLN A 102 -18.67 -1.05 10.12
C GLN A 102 -18.50 -1.76 11.48
N LYS A 103 -18.47 -0.97 12.55
CA LYS A 103 -18.53 -1.44 13.94
C LYS A 103 -19.62 -0.69 14.74
N PRO A 104 -20.46 -1.38 15.53
CA PRO A 104 -20.54 -2.85 15.66
C PRO A 104 -20.93 -3.52 14.35
N VAL A 105 -20.53 -4.79 14.17
CA VAL A 105 -20.85 -5.53 12.94
C VAL A 105 -22.37 -5.72 12.87
N SER A 106 -22.97 -5.33 11.76
CA SER A 106 -24.41 -5.49 11.51
C SER A 106 -24.76 -6.90 11.01
N HIS A 107 -23.78 -7.61 10.44
CA HIS A 107 -23.95 -8.94 9.88
C HIS A 107 -22.63 -9.73 9.98
N TYR A 108 -22.72 -11.07 10.05
CA TYR A 108 -21.55 -11.95 10.17
C TYR A 108 -20.78 -12.11 8.86
N LEU A 109 -21.48 -12.04 7.72
CA LEU A 109 -20.87 -11.93 6.40
C LEU A 109 -20.50 -10.48 6.13
N ILE A 110 -19.22 -10.25 5.86
CA ILE A 110 -18.67 -8.97 5.45
C ILE A 110 -18.28 -9.08 3.98
N THR A 111 -18.67 -8.09 3.18
CA THR A 111 -18.34 -7.98 1.76
C THR A 111 -17.79 -6.59 1.49
N GLU A 112 -17.29 -6.35 0.29
CA GLU A 112 -16.82 -5.02 -0.14
C GLU A 112 -17.93 -3.97 -0.11
N SER A 113 -19.21 -4.38 -0.15
CA SER A 113 -20.39 -3.51 0.00
C SER A 113 -20.78 -3.22 1.44
N THR A 114 -20.15 -3.87 2.43
CA THR A 114 -20.38 -3.54 3.84
C THR A 114 -19.91 -2.10 4.10
N PRO A 115 -20.72 -1.25 4.77
CA PRO A 115 -20.33 0.13 5.03
C PRO A 115 -18.99 0.23 5.76
N LEU A 116 -18.25 1.30 5.47
CA LEU A 116 -17.02 1.63 6.18
C LEU A 116 -17.35 2.63 7.28
N ALA A 117 -17.36 2.19 8.53
CA ALA A 117 -17.72 3.03 9.67
C ALA A 117 -17.19 2.41 10.98
N ASN A 118 -15.94 2.67 11.31
CA ASN A 118 -15.35 2.22 12.57
C ASN A 118 -15.00 3.42 13.47
N PRO A 119 -15.79 3.70 14.53
CA PRO A 119 -15.56 4.84 15.40
C PRO A 119 -14.45 4.59 16.44
N PHE A 120 -14.00 3.35 16.62
CA PHE A 120 -13.17 2.97 17.77
C PHE A 120 -11.68 3.23 17.59
N TRP A 121 -11.17 3.27 16.34
CA TRP A 121 -9.75 3.35 16.05
C TRP A 121 -9.44 4.48 15.07
N GLU A 122 -8.51 5.37 15.44
CA GLU A 122 -8.04 6.43 14.54
C GLU A 122 -7.43 5.85 13.26
N TYR A 123 -6.64 4.78 13.39
CA TYR A 123 -6.10 4.03 12.25
C TYR A 123 -7.18 3.63 11.25
N SER A 124 -8.30 3.07 11.72
CA SER A 124 -9.40 2.67 10.85
C SER A 124 -10.06 3.87 10.18
N ARG A 125 -10.31 4.96 10.91
CA ARG A 125 -10.85 6.20 10.33
C ARG A 125 -9.92 6.80 9.26
N ASN A 126 -8.62 6.80 9.51
CA ASN A 126 -7.65 7.30 8.54
C ASN A 126 -7.59 6.41 7.29
N LYS A 127 -7.66 5.08 7.43
CA LYS A 127 -7.78 4.16 6.29
C LYS A 127 -9.04 4.40 5.47
N ILE A 128 -10.18 4.64 6.12
CA ILE A 128 -11.44 5.01 5.43
C ILE A 128 -11.25 6.30 4.63
N ALA A 129 -10.69 7.35 5.24
CA ALA A 129 -10.45 8.62 4.57
C ALA A 129 -9.47 8.49 3.39
N CYS A 130 -8.45 7.64 3.49
CA CYS A 130 -7.56 7.30 2.37
C CYS A 130 -8.33 6.65 1.21
N GLU A 131 -9.18 5.66 1.51
CA GLU A 131 -10.00 4.99 0.49
C GLU A 131 -10.95 5.97 -0.20
N GLU A 132 -11.63 6.83 0.55
CA GLU A 132 -12.51 7.87 0.01
C GLU A 132 -11.76 8.83 -0.92
N ARG A 133 -10.55 9.27 -0.52
CA ARG A 133 -9.71 10.14 -1.33
C ARG A 133 -9.26 9.48 -2.63
N LEU A 134 -8.86 8.21 -2.59
CA LEU A 134 -8.45 7.44 -3.78
C LEU A 134 -9.64 7.17 -4.71
N LEU A 135 -10.80 6.79 -4.17
CA LEU A 135 -12.03 6.61 -4.94
C LEU A 135 -12.46 7.91 -5.61
N ARG A 136 -12.30 9.04 -4.92
CA ARG A 136 -12.54 10.36 -5.51
C ARG A 136 -11.56 10.65 -6.66
N ALA A 137 -10.25 10.40 -6.47
CA ALA A 137 -9.24 10.55 -7.51
C ALA A 137 -9.56 9.70 -8.74
N ASN A 138 -10.01 8.46 -8.53
CA ASN A 138 -10.38 7.58 -9.62
C ASN A 138 -11.59 8.10 -10.40
N ARG A 139 -12.66 8.53 -9.71
CA ARG A 139 -13.88 9.06 -10.36
C ARG A 139 -13.66 10.39 -11.07
N GLU A 140 -12.91 11.30 -10.46
CA GLU A 140 -12.75 12.68 -10.96
C GLU A 140 -11.59 12.81 -11.95
N GLU A 141 -10.53 12.02 -11.79
CA GLU A 141 -9.26 12.19 -12.52
C GLU A 141 -8.83 10.94 -13.29
N GLY A 142 -9.53 9.81 -13.12
CA GLY A 142 -9.16 8.53 -13.74
C GLY A 142 -7.91 7.88 -13.13
N PHE A 143 -7.49 8.29 -11.93
CA PHE A 143 -6.33 7.68 -11.26
C PHE A 143 -6.59 6.17 -11.03
N PRO A 144 -5.77 5.25 -11.55
CA PRO A 144 -6.11 3.83 -11.58
C PRO A 144 -5.83 3.20 -10.21
N ILE A 145 -6.88 2.85 -9.45
CA ILE A 145 -6.72 2.37 -8.07
C ILE A 145 -7.34 1.00 -7.83
N THR A 146 -6.69 0.21 -6.98
CA THR A 146 -7.24 -0.99 -6.35
C THR A 146 -7.06 -0.87 -4.85
N ILE A 147 -8.11 -1.16 -4.10
CA ILE A 147 -8.07 -1.19 -2.63
C ILE A 147 -8.07 -2.65 -2.18
N VAL A 148 -7.10 -3.02 -1.36
CA VAL A 148 -7.07 -4.33 -0.70
C VAL A 148 -7.27 -4.11 0.79
N ARG A 149 -8.19 -4.85 1.43
CA ARG A 149 -8.47 -4.76 2.88
C ARG A 149 -8.07 -6.06 3.58
N PRO A 150 -6.77 -6.31 3.86
CA PRO A 150 -6.36 -7.49 4.60
C PRO A 150 -7.04 -7.56 5.97
N SER A 151 -7.37 -8.77 6.40
CA SER A 151 -7.80 -9.05 7.77
C SER A 151 -6.57 -9.19 8.69
N PHE A 152 -6.65 -10.02 9.73
CA PHE A 152 -5.49 -10.39 10.54
C PHE A 152 -4.41 -11.00 9.67
N THR A 153 -3.24 -10.38 9.69
CA THR A 153 -2.04 -10.83 8.99
C THR A 153 -1.05 -11.44 9.97
N TYR A 154 -0.24 -12.36 9.47
CA TYR A 154 0.80 -13.04 10.24
C TYR A 154 2.01 -13.27 9.32
N GLY A 155 3.13 -13.65 9.91
CA GLY A 155 4.33 -14.00 9.16
C GLY A 155 5.40 -14.58 10.07
N ASP A 156 6.55 -14.90 9.48
CA ASP A 156 7.64 -15.62 10.15
C ASP A 156 8.17 -14.90 11.41
N THR A 157 7.97 -13.58 11.49
CA THR A 157 8.47 -12.73 12.58
C THR A 157 7.38 -12.22 13.52
N GLN A 158 6.10 -12.52 13.26
CA GLN A 158 5.00 -12.06 14.10
C GLN A 158 3.95 -13.16 14.29
N ILE A 159 3.87 -13.67 15.52
CA ILE A 159 2.80 -14.57 15.97
C ILE A 159 1.54 -13.72 16.21
N PRO A 160 0.41 -14.01 15.55
CA PRO A 160 -0.83 -13.30 15.79
C PRO A 160 -1.36 -13.69 17.18
N LEU A 161 -1.26 -12.78 18.14
CA LEU A 161 -1.92 -12.91 19.44
C LEU A 161 -3.25 -12.16 19.39
N ALA A 162 -4.33 -12.79 19.88
CA ALA A 162 -5.69 -12.24 19.86
C ALA A 162 -5.91 -11.04 20.82
N VAL A 163 -4.83 -10.45 21.33
CA VAL A 163 -4.81 -9.39 22.35
C VAL A 163 -4.04 -8.14 21.92
N ASN A 164 -3.57 -8.07 20.67
CA ASN A 164 -2.88 -6.88 20.15
C ASN A 164 -3.85 -5.77 19.75
#